data_AF-A0A315XLS8-F1
#
_entry.id   AF-A0A315XLS8-F1
#
_cell.length_a   1.000
_cell.length_b   1.000
_cell.length_c   1.000
_cell.angle_alpha   90.00
_cell.angle_beta   90.00
_cell.angle_gamma   90.00
#
_symmetry.space_group_name_H-M   'P 1'
#
loop_
_entity.id
_entity.type
_entity.pdbx_description
1 polymer ?
#
loop_
_entity_poly.entity_id
_entity_poly.type
_entity_poly.pdbx_seq_one_letter_code
_entity_poly.pdbx_strand_id
1 'polypeptide(L)'
;MINEVDQMTIPIILSNASQKAYEKFKKLVLRIFSLIKKNQCNNNLKEEFYDSYIDFARKLDAEGYHEESNLYMSICEMYYRLIDRPDELIDYESFFTDLFDAFDDLLYVKIHEPSHYDEKFEEFIRYSGEMQDFYYLHLAQPSNQYDEDTLSKIIHNLAGDLNDF
;
A
#
# COMPACT_ATOMS: atom_id res chain seq x y z
N MET A 1 -31.36 17.29 -13.50
CA MET A 1 -29.98 17.28 -14.04
C MET A 1 -29.12 16.66 -12.95
N ILE A 2 -28.57 15.49 -13.22
CA ILE A 2 -27.65 14.81 -12.30
C ILE A 2 -26.35 15.60 -12.42
N ASN A 3 -25.88 16.19 -11.32
CA ASN A 3 -24.54 16.73 -11.25
C ASN A 3 -23.60 15.54 -11.45
N GLU A 4 -22.86 15.58 -12.55
CA GLU A 4 -21.70 14.73 -12.76
C GLU A 4 -20.80 14.90 -11.55
N VAL A 5 -20.58 13.79 -10.83
CA VAL A 5 -19.52 13.70 -9.84
C VAL A 5 -18.24 13.83 -10.65
N ASP A 6 -17.68 15.05 -10.66
CA ASP A 6 -16.32 15.30 -11.12
C ASP A 6 -15.44 14.27 -10.44
N GLN A 7 -14.98 13.30 -11.23
CA GLN A 7 -13.87 12.45 -10.86
C GLN A 7 -12.72 13.41 -10.58
N MET A 8 -12.31 13.52 -9.31
CA MET A 8 -11.09 14.20 -8.93
C MET A 8 -9.91 13.44 -9.55
N THR A 9 -9.70 13.64 -10.85
CA THR A 9 -8.43 13.35 -11.50
C THR A 9 -7.49 14.46 -11.04
N ILE A 10 -6.80 14.19 -9.93
CA ILE A 10 -5.67 14.98 -9.49
C ILE A 10 -4.68 15.02 -10.66
N PRO A 11 -4.32 16.20 -11.20
CA PRO A 11 -3.29 16.29 -12.23
C PRO A 11 -1.94 16.08 -11.57
N ILE A 12 -1.59 14.81 -11.37
CA ILE A 12 -0.31 14.36 -10.84
C ILE A 12 0.81 14.94 -11.72
N ILE A 13 1.72 15.80 -11.26
CA ILE A 13 2.92 16.17 -12.06
C ILE A 13 4.00 15.07 -11.91
N LEU A 14 3.63 13.85 -12.28
CA LEU A 14 4.55 12.80 -12.69
C LEU A 14 4.64 12.84 -14.21
N SER A 15 5.67 12.23 -14.80
CA SER A 15 5.66 12.06 -16.26
C SER A 15 4.39 11.33 -16.71
N ASN A 16 3.95 11.58 -17.96
CA ASN A 16 2.85 10.83 -18.57
C ASN A 16 3.06 9.30 -18.49
N ALA A 17 4.30 8.82 -18.42
CA ALA A 17 4.60 7.41 -18.27
C ALA A 17 4.32 6.90 -16.85
N SER A 18 4.73 7.65 -15.83
CA SER A 18 4.47 7.35 -14.43
C SER A 18 2.99 7.42 -14.07
N GLN A 19 2.29 8.45 -14.52
CA GLN A 19 0.83 8.54 -14.36
C GLN A 19 0.12 7.31 -14.96
N LYS A 20 0.49 6.92 -16.18
CA LYS A 20 -0.12 5.74 -16.84
C LYS A 20 0.19 4.45 -16.11
N ALA A 21 1.43 4.28 -15.62
CA ALA A 21 1.81 3.11 -14.84
C ALA A 21 0.99 3.04 -13.55
N TYR A 22 0.79 4.18 -12.89
CA TYR A 22 0.04 4.24 -11.65
C TYR A 22 -1.46 4.00 -11.84
N GLU A 23 -2.07 4.62 -12.84
CA GLU A 23 -3.47 4.37 -13.22
C GLU A 23 -3.72 2.91 -13.60
N LYS A 24 -2.76 2.29 -14.29
CA LYS A 24 -2.81 0.86 -14.60
C LYS A 24 -2.78 0.03 -13.31
N PHE A 25 -1.92 0.38 -12.37
CA PHE A 25 -1.83 -0.27 -11.07
C PHE A 25 -3.12 -0.13 -10.25
N LYS A 26 -3.68 1.08 -10.09
CA LYS A 26 -4.94 1.28 -9.34
C LYS A 26 -6.09 0.45 -9.92
N LYS A 27 -6.22 0.45 -11.24
CA LYS A 27 -7.22 -0.39 -11.93
C LYS A 27 -7.01 -1.87 -11.67
N LEU A 28 -5.76 -2.32 -11.57
CA LEU A 28 -5.44 -3.71 -11.23
C LEU A 28 -5.80 -4.04 -9.79
N VAL A 29 -5.49 -3.18 -8.81
CA VAL A 29 -5.89 -3.36 -7.40
C VAL A 29 -7.41 -3.53 -7.28
N LEU A 30 -8.18 -2.62 -7.87
CA LEU A 30 -9.66 -2.70 -7.89
C LEU A 30 -10.16 -3.98 -8.59
N ARG A 31 -9.49 -4.39 -9.66
CA ARG A 31 -9.80 -5.64 -10.38
C ARG A 31 -9.54 -6.86 -9.49
N ILE A 32 -8.42 -6.88 -8.76
CA ILE A 32 -8.06 -7.98 -7.86
C ILE A 32 -9.13 -8.13 -6.77
N PHE A 33 -9.52 -7.05 -6.08
CA PHE A 33 -10.62 -7.11 -5.11
C PHE A 33 -11.93 -7.61 -5.73
N SER A 34 -12.27 -7.13 -6.94
CA SER A 34 -13.47 -7.59 -7.65
C SER A 34 -13.45 -9.09 -7.99
N LEU A 35 -12.29 -9.61 -8.41
CA LEU A 35 -12.11 -11.02 -8.77
C LEU A 35 -12.11 -11.91 -7.53
N ILE A 36 -11.44 -11.49 -6.46
CA ILE A 36 -11.42 -12.18 -5.17
C ILE A 36 -12.85 -12.30 -4.62
N LYS A 37 -13.62 -11.20 -4.56
CA LYS A 37 -15.03 -11.21 -4.11
C LYS A 37 -15.94 -12.14 -4.92
N LYS A 38 -15.57 -12.44 -6.16
CA LYS A 38 -16.32 -13.34 -7.06
C LYS A 38 -15.81 -14.78 -7.03
N ASN A 39 -14.80 -15.10 -6.22
CA ASN A 39 -14.07 -16.37 -6.25
C ASN A 39 -13.53 -16.70 -7.66
N GLN A 40 -13.06 -15.68 -8.38
CA GLN A 40 -12.54 -15.78 -9.75
C GLN A 40 -11.03 -15.50 -9.83
N CYS A 41 -10.29 -15.82 -8.78
CA CYS A 41 -8.84 -15.69 -8.79
C CYS A 41 -8.23 -16.64 -9.83
N ASN A 42 -7.43 -16.10 -10.73
CA ASN A 42 -6.60 -16.90 -11.63
C ASN A 42 -5.15 -16.88 -11.14
N ASN A 43 -4.36 -17.87 -11.57
CA ASN A 43 -2.98 -18.05 -11.12
C ASN A 43 -2.02 -16.90 -11.53
N ASN A 44 -2.44 -16.01 -12.42
CA ASN A 44 -1.59 -14.95 -12.97
C ASN A 44 -1.77 -13.60 -12.28
N LEU A 45 -2.79 -13.43 -11.42
CA LEU A 45 -3.06 -12.14 -10.75
C LEU A 45 -1.86 -11.65 -9.94
N LYS A 46 -1.16 -12.57 -9.28
CA LYS A 46 0.00 -12.27 -8.46
C LYS A 46 1.18 -11.77 -9.30
N GLU A 47 1.42 -12.38 -10.45
CA GLU A 47 2.45 -11.94 -11.42
C GLU A 47 2.07 -10.60 -12.06
N GLU A 48 0.82 -10.45 -12.51
CA GLU A 48 0.32 -9.18 -13.05
C GLU A 48 0.45 -8.03 -12.03
N PHE A 49 0.15 -8.30 -10.75
CA PHE A 49 0.30 -7.33 -9.67
C PHE A 49 1.77 -6.95 -9.49
N TYR A 50 2.66 -7.95 -9.39
CA TYR A 50 4.09 -7.74 -9.23
C TYR A 50 4.67 -6.88 -10.34
N ASP A 51 4.41 -7.25 -11.59
CA ASP A 51 4.90 -6.52 -12.75
C ASP A 51 4.38 -5.08 -12.75
N SER A 52 3.11 -4.88 -12.37
CA SER A 52 2.51 -3.56 -12.37
C SER A 52 3.09 -2.63 -11.30
N TYR A 53 3.32 -3.12 -10.08
CA TYR A 53 3.85 -2.24 -9.03
C TYR A 53 5.35 -2.00 -9.21
N ILE A 54 6.13 -2.99 -9.64
CA ILE A 54 7.55 -2.78 -9.97
C ILE A 54 7.70 -1.78 -11.11
N ASP A 55 6.83 -1.82 -12.11
CA ASP A 55 6.85 -0.89 -13.24
C ASP A 55 6.60 0.57 -12.80
N PHE A 56 5.73 0.79 -11.81
CA PHE A 56 5.50 2.12 -11.26
C PHE A 56 6.64 2.57 -10.33
N ALA A 57 7.08 1.71 -9.40
CA ALA A 57 8.19 2.00 -8.48
C ALA A 57 9.47 2.41 -9.24
N ARG A 58 9.83 1.68 -10.29
CA ARG A 58 10.98 2.03 -11.15
C ARG A 58 10.87 3.41 -11.79
N LYS A 59 9.66 3.88 -12.11
CA LYS A 59 9.48 5.19 -12.72
C LYS A 59 9.50 6.31 -11.68
N LEU A 60 8.93 6.08 -10.50
CA LEU A 60 9.09 6.99 -9.35
C LEU A 60 10.58 7.20 -9.05
N ASP A 61 11.32 6.11 -8.95
CA ASP A 61 12.76 6.12 -8.71
C ASP A 61 13.53 6.88 -9.79
N ALA A 62 13.22 6.63 -11.07
CA ALA A 62 13.83 7.32 -12.21
C ALA A 62 13.50 8.84 -12.26
N GLU A 63 12.39 9.27 -11.66
CA GLU A 63 11.97 10.67 -11.56
C GLU A 63 12.48 11.36 -10.28
N GLY A 64 13.25 10.65 -9.44
CA GLY A 64 13.86 11.20 -8.23
C GLY A 64 13.01 11.07 -6.97
N TYR A 65 11.90 10.34 -7.03
CA TYR A 65 11.01 10.04 -5.89
C TYR A 65 11.44 8.73 -5.20
N HIS A 66 12.69 8.69 -4.73
CA HIS A 66 13.31 7.47 -4.19
C HIS A 66 12.62 6.99 -2.89
N GLU A 67 12.27 7.91 -2.01
CA GLU A 67 11.64 7.59 -0.72
C GLU A 67 10.21 7.07 -0.94
N GLU A 68 9.45 7.74 -1.80
CA GLU A 68 8.09 7.36 -2.14
C GLU A 68 8.05 6.03 -2.90
N SER A 69 9.04 5.77 -3.76
CA SER A 69 9.22 4.47 -4.39
C SER A 69 9.39 3.35 -3.35
N ASN A 70 10.26 3.56 -2.35
CA ASN A 70 10.47 2.56 -1.28
C ASN A 70 9.19 2.32 -0.47
N LEU A 71 8.49 3.38 -0.06
CA LEU A 71 7.22 3.27 0.66
C LEU A 71 6.17 2.51 -0.16
N TYR A 72 6.02 2.89 -1.42
CA TYR A 72 5.10 2.24 -2.33
C TYR A 72 5.39 0.75 -2.48
N MET A 73 6.67 0.37 -2.63
CA MET A 73 7.07 -1.04 -2.67
C MET A 73 6.70 -1.77 -1.38
N SER A 74 6.93 -1.18 -0.21
CA SER A 74 6.57 -1.81 1.07
C SER A 74 5.06 -2.09 1.19
N ILE A 75 4.20 -1.14 0.81
CA ILE A 75 2.74 -1.35 0.77
C ILE A 75 2.39 -2.49 -0.20
N CYS A 76 2.99 -2.49 -1.38
CA CYS A 76 2.73 -3.50 -2.40
C CYS A 76 3.22 -4.89 -1.99
N GLU A 77 4.33 -5.01 -1.27
CA GLU A 77 4.81 -6.29 -0.74
C GLU A 77 3.84 -6.92 0.26
N MET A 78 3.22 -6.10 1.12
CA MET A 78 2.17 -6.57 2.01
C MET A 78 0.98 -7.10 1.22
N TYR A 79 0.49 -6.32 0.26
CA TYR A 79 -0.61 -6.72 -0.61
C TYR A 79 -0.29 -8.03 -1.36
N TYR A 80 0.91 -8.11 -1.94
CA TYR A 80 1.37 -9.26 -2.72
C TYR A 80 1.38 -10.58 -1.92
N ARG A 81 1.70 -10.53 -0.62
CA ARG A 81 1.65 -11.69 0.27
C ARG A 81 0.23 -12.19 0.50
N LEU A 82 -0.75 -11.30 0.46
CA LEU A 82 -2.17 -11.60 0.72
C LEU A 82 -2.95 -11.99 -0.52
N ILE A 83 -2.44 -11.77 -1.74
CA ILE A 83 -3.12 -12.20 -2.97
C ILE A 83 -3.44 -13.72 -2.96
N ASP A 84 -2.58 -14.54 -2.36
CA ASP A 84 -2.80 -15.99 -2.23
C ASP A 84 -3.74 -16.38 -1.09
N ARG A 85 -4.19 -15.40 -0.29
CA ARG A 85 -5.07 -15.55 0.86
C ARG A 85 -6.30 -14.65 0.69
N PRO A 86 -7.19 -14.99 -0.26
CA PRO A 86 -8.28 -14.11 -0.69
C PRO A 86 -9.21 -13.68 0.45
N ASP A 87 -9.48 -14.56 1.42
CA ASP A 87 -10.31 -14.23 2.58
C ASP A 87 -9.66 -13.15 3.45
N GLU A 88 -8.37 -13.30 3.78
CA GLU A 88 -7.59 -12.29 4.52
C GLU A 88 -7.54 -10.97 3.73
N LEU A 89 -7.29 -11.03 2.42
CA LEU A 89 -7.20 -9.82 1.59
C LEU A 89 -8.53 -9.04 1.54
N ILE A 90 -9.68 -9.71 1.56
CA ILE A 90 -10.98 -9.03 1.68
C ILE A 90 -11.08 -8.28 3.01
N ASP A 91 -10.67 -8.92 4.12
CA ASP A 91 -10.73 -8.30 5.45
C ASP A 91 -9.85 -7.03 5.54
N TYR A 92 -8.78 -6.95 4.72
CA TYR A 92 -7.90 -5.79 4.61
C TYR A 92 -8.21 -4.85 3.43
N GLU A 93 -9.36 -4.98 2.76
CA GLU A 93 -9.68 -4.11 1.62
C GLU A 93 -9.65 -2.63 2.00
N SER A 94 -10.37 -2.25 3.06
CA SER A 94 -10.40 -0.86 3.55
C SER A 94 -9.00 -0.38 3.91
N PHE A 95 -8.24 -1.20 4.61
CA PHE A 95 -6.87 -0.92 5.01
C PHE A 95 -5.97 -0.56 3.81
N PHE A 96 -6.02 -1.36 2.74
CA PHE A 96 -5.20 -1.10 1.55
C PHE A 96 -5.71 0.10 0.77
N THR A 97 -7.03 0.28 0.67
CA THR A 97 -7.62 1.48 0.07
C THR A 97 -7.12 2.73 0.79
N ASP A 98 -7.22 2.77 2.11
CA ASP A 98 -6.81 3.95 2.88
C ASP A 98 -5.29 4.19 2.81
N LEU A 99 -4.47 3.13 2.72
CA LEU A 99 -3.01 3.27 2.50
C LEU A 99 -2.67 3.82 1.12
N PHE A 100 -3.36 3.38 0.06
CA PHE A 100 -3.14 3.91 -1.28
C PHE A 100 -3.63 5.36 -1.41
N ASP A 101 -4.72 5.72 -0.74
CA ASP A 101 -5.22 7.10 -0.68
C ASP A 101 -4.25 8.00 0.11
N ALA A 102 -3.73 7.54 1.24
CA ALA A 102 -2.71 8.27 1.99
C ALA A 102 -1.42 8.46 1.18
N PHE A 103 -1.06 7.46 0.36
CA PHE A 103 0.09 7.56 -0.54
C PHE A 103 -0.17 8.54 -1.69
N ASP A 104 -1.39 8.60 -2.24
CA ASP A 104 -1.80 9.63 -3.20
C ASP A 104 -1.64 11.03 -2.64
N ASP A 105 -2.11 11.25 -1.42
CA ASP A 105 -1.99 12.52 -0.72
C ASP A 105 -0.53 12.91 -0.47
N LEU A 106 0.33 11.95 -0.11
CA LEU A 106 1.76 12.18 0.07
C LEU A 106 2.42 12.65 -1.24
N LEU A 107 2.14 11.96 -2.35
CA LEU A 107 2.64 12.35 -3.67
C LEU A 107 2.11 13.73 -4.09
N TYR A 108 0.85 14.03 -3.80
CA TYR A 108 0.25 15.33 -4.07
C TYR A 108 1.01 16.44 -3.33
N VAL A 109 1.22 16.27 -2.03
CA VAL A 109 1.91 17.26 -1.19
C VAL A 109 3.35 17.46 -1.64
N LYS A 110 4.08 16.38 -1.94
CA LYS A 110 5.47 16.47 -2.46
C LYS A 110 5.57 17.36 -3.70
N ILE A 111 4.56 17.30 -4.58
CA ILE A 111 4.56 18.02 -5.86
C ILE A 111 4.03 19.45 -5.71
N HIS A 112 2.91 19.63 -5.00
CA HIS A 112 2.16 20.89 -5.00
C HIS A 112 2.41 21.75 -3.77
N GLU A 113 2.78 21.13 -2.65
CA GLU A 113 2.97 21.79 -1.36
C GLU A 113 4.24 21.28 -0.65
N PRO A 114 5.42 21.36 -1.29
CA PRO A 114 6.65 20.74 -0.77
C PRO A 114 7.07 21.26 0.61
N SER A 115 6.59 22.44 1.03
CA SER A 115 6.80 22.97 2.39
C SER A 115 6.12 22.16 3.49
N HIS A 116 5.08 21.38 3.15
CA HIS A 116 4.34 20.51 4.07
C HIS A 116 4.72 19.03 3.89
N TYR A 117 5.68 18.71 3.02
CA TYR A 117 6.02 17.32 2.71
C TYR A 117 6.54 16.58 3.93
N ASP A 118 7.46 17.16 4.70
CA ASP A 118 8.06 16.47 5.86
C ASP A 118 6.98 16.10 6.90
N GLU A 119 6.06 17.03 7.19
CA GLU A 119 4.90 16.78 8.09
C GLU A 119 4.01 15.66 7.55
N LYS A 120 3.68 15.71 6.26
CA LYS A 120 2.82 14.70 5.62
C LYS A 120 3.49 13.34 5.49
N PHE A 121 4.80 13.33 5.30
CA PHE A 121 5.61 12.12 5.29
C PHE A 121 5.60 11.47 6.67
N GLU A 122 5.83 12.22 7.74
CA GLU A 122 5.74 11.72 9.11
C GLU A 122 4.32 11.22 9.46
N GLU A 123 3.27 11.92 9.02
CA GLU A 123 1.89 11.44 9.14
C GLU A 123 1.69 10.10 8.43
N PHE A 124 2.19 9.98 7.20
CA PHE A 124 2.11 8.74 6.43
C PHE A 124 2.86 7.59 7.11
N ILE A 125 4.08 7.82 7.59
CA ILE A 125 4.88 6.81 8.30
C ILE A 125 4.16 6.35 9.57
N ARG A 126 3.65 7.27 10.39
CA ARG A 126 2.90 6.93 11.59
C ARG A 126 1.62 6.17 11.26
N TYR A 127 0.86 6.65 10.29
CA TYR A 127 -0.38 6.00 9.85
C TYR A 127 -0.09 4.58 9.35
N SER A 128 0.90 4.42 8.46
CA SER A 128 1.28 3.13 7.91
C SER A 128 1.89 2.19 8.96
N GLY A 129 2.59 2.70 9.97
CA GLY A 129 3.08 1.94 11.12
C GLY A 129 1.95 1.41 12.00
N GLU A 130 1.01 2.27 12.41
CA GLU A 130 -0.18 1.87 13.18
C GLU A 130 -1.00 0.80 12.43
N MET A 131 -1.11 0.99 11.13
CA MET A 131 -1.78 0.08 10.21
C MET A 131 -0.99 -1.25 10.06
N GLN A 132 0.32 -1.22 9.88
CA GLN A 132 1.16 -2.42 9.82
C GLN A 132 1.15 -3.20 11.13
N ASP A 133 1.20 -2.52 12.28
CA ASP A 133 1.06 -3.15 13.59
C ASP A 133 -0.29 -3.84 13.71
N PHE A 134 -1.38 -3.20 13.23
CA PHE A 134 -2.70 -3.83 13.18
C PHE A 134 -2.68 -5.12 12.34
N TYR A 135 -2.05 -5.09 11.17
CA TYR A 135 -1.87 -6.26 10.30
C TYR A 135 -1.04 -7.37 10.97
N TYR A 136 0.11 -7.05 11.56
CA TYR A 136 0.97 -8.01 12.25
C TYR A 136 0.32 -8.57 13.51
N LEU A 137 -0.41 -7.75 14.27
CA LEU A 137 -1.20 -8.19 15.42
C LEU A 137 -2.31 -9.15 14.99
N HIS A 138 -2.97 -8.92 13.85
CA HIS A 138 -3.97 -9.84 13.31
C HIS A 138 -3.35 -11.14 12.79
N LEU A 139 -2.17 -11.08 12.15
CA LEU A 139 -1.40 -12.28 11.80
C LEU A 139 -0.90 -13.06 13.04
N ALA A 140 -0.69 -12.36 14.15
CA ALA A 140 -0.27 -12.90 15.43
C ALA A 140 -1.43 -13.42 16.30
N GLN A 141 -2.69 -13.20 15.90
CA GLN A 141 -3.86 -13.71 16.62
C GLN A 141 -4.05 -15.23 16.38
N PRO A 142 -4.58 -15.98 17.36
CA PRO A 142 -4.25 -17.40 17.58
C PRO A 142 -4.95 -18.40 16.64
N SER A 143 -5.46 -17.98 15.48
CA SER A 143 -5.90 -18.92 14.46
C SER A 143 -4.73 -19.59 13.73
N ASN A 144 -3.49 -19.10 13.90
CA ASN A 144 -2.27 -19.78 13.48
C ASN A 144 -1.25 -19.87 14.62
N GLN A 145 -0.82 -21.10 14.89
CA GLN A 145 -0.03 -21.56 16.04
C GLN A 145 1.40 -20.97 16.08
N TYR A 146 1.59 -19.81 16.69
CA TYR A 146 2.91 -19.45 17.22
C TYR A 146 2.94 -19.72 18.72
N ASP A 147 3.98 -20.43 19.16
CA ASP A 147 4.21 -20.59 20.60
C ASP A 147 4.52 -19.23 21.24
N GLU A 148 4.23 -19.15 22.53
CA GLU A 148 4.30 -17.93 23.34
C GLU A 148 5.69 -17.27 23.29
N ASP A 149 6.74 -18.08 23.12
CA ASP A 149 8.13 -17.64 22.98
C ASP A 149 8.37 -16.90 21.64
N THR A 150 7.71 -17.32 20.57
CA THR A 150 7.80 -16.69 19.25
C THR A 150 7.02 -15.37 19.22
N LEU A 151 5.82 -15.34 19.82
CA LEU A 151 5.03 -14.12 19.98
C LEU A 151 5.76 -13.07 20.81
N SER A 152 6.36 -13.49 21.93
CA SER A 152 7.15 -12.60 22.79
C SER A 152 8.34 -12.01 22.05
N LYS A 153 9.01 -12.78 21.18
CA LYS A 153 10.11 -12.29 20.33
C LYS A 153 9.67 -11.31 19.24
N ILE A 154 8.52 -11.54 18.61
CA ILE A 154 7.99 -10.61 17.59
C ILE A 154 7.64 -9.28 18.24
N ILE A 155 6.93 -9.31 19.39
CA ILE A 155 6.58 -8.11 20.15
C ILE A 155 7.84 -7.41 20.68
N HIS A 156 8.83 -8.17 21.18
CA HIS A 156 10.10 -7.58 21.63
C HIS A 156 10.94 -6.98 20.49
N ASN A 157 10.93 -7.57 19.29
CA ASN A 157 11.65 -7.01 18.15
C ASN A 157 10.98 -5.74 17.63
N LEU A 158 9.64 -5.69 17.60
CA LEU A 158 8.88 -4.49 17.21
C LEU A 158 9.01 -3.35 18.25
N ALA A 159 9.03 -3.69 19.54
CA ALA A 159 9.22 -2.70 20.62
C ALA A 159 10.70 -2.30 20.83
N GLY A 160 11.64 -3.11 20.34
CA GLY A 160 13.08 -2.85 20.41
C GLY A 160 13.52 -1.74 19.46
N ASP A 161 12.98 -1.72 18.24
CA ASP A 161 13.32 -0.70 17.23
C ASP A 161 12.71 0.68 17.51
N LEU A 162 11.74 0.78 18.43
CA LEU A 162 11.14 2.04 18.88
C LEU A 162 11.90 2.72 20.04
N ASN A 163 12.89 2.06 20.66
CA ASN A 163 13.60 2.58 21.82
C ASN A 163 15.06 3.01 21.55
N ASP A 164 15.55 2.91 20.31
CA ASP A 164 16.92 3.29 19.92
C ASP A 164 17.01 4.60 19.08
N PHE A 165 15.98 5.46 19.14
CA PHE A 165 16.01 6.84 18.61
C PHE A 165 15.95 7.91 19.72
#